data_AF-A0A964X723-F1
#
_entry.id   AF-A0A964X723-F1
#
_cell.length_a   1.000
_cell.length_b   1.000
_cell.length_c   1.000
_cell.angle_alpha   90.00
_cell.angle_beta   90.00
_cell.angle_gamma   90.00
#
_symmetry.space_group_name_H-M   'P 1'
#
loop_
_entity.id
_entity.type
_entity.pdbx_description
1 polymer ?
#
loop_
_entity_poly.entity_id
_entity_poly.type
_entity_poly.pdbx_seq_one_letter_code
_entity_poly.pdbx_strand_id
1 'polypeptide(L)' 'MIDPGMDGGNFAFACPWCNEPNELFVDPDERGQRVVMDCRVCCRPIEIALPLDPDETPDVRAEDQ' A
#
# COMPACT_ATOMS: atom_id res chain seq x y z
N MET A 1 -26.60 11.67 5.68
CA MET A 1 -25.57 10.95 4.90
C MET A 1 -24.29 11.03 5.72
N ILE A 2 -24.21 10.18 6.73
CA ILE A 2 -23.00 10.00 7.54
C ILE A 2 -22.60 8.57 7.21
N ASP A 3 -21.58 8.39 6.38
CA ASP A 3 -21.08 7.09 5.96
C ASP A 3 -20.48 6.36 7.17
N PRO A 4 -21.03 5.20 7.59
CA PRO A 4 -20.63 4.52 8.81
C PRO A 4 -19.40 3.62 8.66
N GLY A 5 -18.56 3.83 7.64
CA GLY A 5 -17.47 2.91 7.28
C GLY A 5 -16.20 3.61 6.80
N MET A 6 -15.56 4.40 7.67
CA MET A 6 -14.14 4.77 7.46
C MET A 6 -13.23 3.70 8.09
N ASP A 7 -13.37 2.45 7.66
CA ASP A 7 -12.51 1.33 8.13
C ASP A 7 -11.18 1.26 7.36
N GLY A 8 -10.88 2.30 6.57
CA GLY A 8 -9.59 2.44 5.89
C GLY A 8 -8.47 2.78 6.87
N GLY A 9 -7.30 2.21 6.63
CA GLY A 9 -6.13 2.33 7.51
C GLY A 9 -4.90 2.83 6.75
N ASN A 10 -4.01 3.54 7.44
CA ASN A 10 -2.74 3.95 6.86
C ASN A 10 -1.66 2.89 7.14
N PHE A 11 -1.03 2.39 6.08
CA PHE A 11 0.03 1.39 6.12
C PHE A 11 1.37 2.03 5.77
N ALA A 12 2.35 1.92 6.67
CA ALA A 12 3.69 2.44 6.44
C ALA A 12 4.66 1.31 6.07
N PHE A 13 5.53 1.57 5.09
CA PHE A 13 6.51 0.61 4.60
C PHE A 13 7.79 1.29 4.11
N ALA A 14 8.88 0.55 4.01
CA ALA A 14 10.13 1.04 3.45
C ALA A 14 10.19 0.80 1.94
N CYS A 15 10.62 1.79 1.17
CA CYS A 15 10.81 1.63 -0.26
C CYS A 15 11.87 0.55 -0.54
N PRO A 16 11.57 -0.49 -1.36
CA PRO A 16 12.52 -1.55 -1.69
C PRO A 16 13.73 -1.06 -2.51
N TRP A 17 13.66 0.15 -3.07
CA TRP A 17 14.71 0.74 -3.89
C TRP A 17 15.69 1.62 -3.11
N CYS A 18 15.19 2.60 -2.37
CA CYS A 18 16.02 3.60 -1.67
C CYS A 18 15.92 3.49 -0.14
N ASN A 19 15.11 2.57 0.38
CA ASN A 19 14.91 2.32 1.81
C ASN A 19 14.28 3.49 2.59
N GLU A 20 13.73 4.48 1.91
CA GLU A 20 13.01 5.60 2.53
C GLU A 20 11.57 5.23 2.88
N PRO A 21 11.00 5.78 3.97
CA PRO A 21 9.65 5.47 4.41
C PRO A 21 8.59 6.03 3.45
N ASN A 22 7.59 5.21 3.16
CA ASN A 22 6.40 5.54 2.39
C ASN A 22 5.14 5.11 3.15
N GLU A 23 4.00 5.66 2.76
CA GLU A 23 2.70 5.41 3.36
C GLU A 23 1.66 5.18 2.26
N LEU A 24 0.74 4.25 2.51
CA LEU A 24 -0.39 3.93 1.65
C LEU A 24 -1.66 3.92 2.51
N PHE A 25 -2.68 4.66 2.09
CA PHE A 25 -4.03 4.49 2.65
C PHE A 25 -4.68 3.29 1.97
N VAL A 26 -5.10 2.31 2.77
CA VAL A 26 -5.78 1.10 2.30
C VAL A 26 -7.26 1.24 2.54
N ASP A 27 -8.03 1.39 1.47
CA ASP A 27 -9.48 1.33 1.53
C ASP A 27 -9.96 -0.13 1.66
N PRO A 28 -10.97 -0.44 2.49
CA PRO A 28 -11.54 -1.78 2.56
C PRO A 28 -11.96 -2.35 1.19
N ASP A 29 -12.39 -1.52 0.26
CA ASP A 29 -12.79 -1.93 -1.09
C ASP A 29 -11.59 -2.32 -1.99
N GLU A 30 -10.37 -1.94 -1.60
CA GLU A 30 -9.12 -2.25 -2.32
C GLU A 30 -8.45 -3.56 -1.85
N ARG A 31 -8.98 -4.19 -0.79
CA ARG A 31 -8.45 -5.46 -0.27
C ARG A 31 -8.46 -6.56 -1.35
N GLY A 32 -7.38 -7.35 -1.38
CA GLY A 32 -7.17 -8.38 -2.41
C GLY A 32 -6.67 -7.87 -3.76
N GLN A 33 -6.53 -6.55 -3.93
CA GLN A 33 -5.98 -5.95 -5.14
C GLN A 33 -4.46 -5.80 -5.05
N ARG A 34 -3.82 -5.55 -6.21
CA ARG A 34 -2.44 -5.09 -6.30
C ARG A 34 -2.44 -3.63 -6.71
N VAL A 35 -1.70 -2.82 -5.98
CA VAL A 35 -1.57 -1.38 -6.21
C VAL A 35 -0.13 -1.08 -6.59
N VAL A 36 0.05 -0.30 -7.64
CA VAL A 36 1.37 0.22 -8.04
C VAL A 36 1.42 1.69 -7.71
N MET A 37 2.43 2.09 -6.94
CA MET A 37 2.69 3.49 -6.61
C MET A 37 4.17 3.81 -6.75
N ASP A 38 4.49 5.06 -7.08
CA ASP A 38 5.87 5.53 -7.11
C ASP A 38 6.35 5.90 -5.70
N CYS A 39 7.62 5.60 -5.41
CA CYS A 39 8.26 6.10 -4.20
C CYS A 39 8.27 7.62 -4.17
N ARG A 40 7.79 8.23 -3.09
CA ARG A 40 7.78 9.70 -2.92
C ARG A 40 9.16 10.36 -2.90
N VAL A 41 10.23 9.57 -2.76
CA VAL A 41 11.61 10.07 -2.68
C VAL A 41 12.40 9.77 -3.96
N CYS A 42 12.43 8.52 -4.41
CA CYS A 42 13.22 8.12 -5.58
C CYS A 42 12.42 7.95 -6.87
N CYS A 43 11.09 8.14 -6.84
CA CYS A 43 10.19 8.05 -8.00
C CYS A 43 10.28 6.72 -8.78
N ARG A 44 10.60 5.62 -8.09
CA ARG A 44 10.61 4.27 -8.68
C ARG A 44 9.34 3.52 -8.33
N PRO A 45 8.79 2.70 -9.25
CA PRO A 45 7.55 2.00 -9.05
C PRO A 45 7.70 0.89 -8.01
N ILE A 46 6.67 0.76 -7.17
CA ILE A 46 6.57 -0.22 -6.09
C ILE A 46 5.20 -0.90 -6.25
N GLU A 47 5.19 -2.22 -6.30
CA GLU A 47 3.95 -3.00 -6.24
C GLU A 47 3.68 -3.41 -4.78
N ILE A 48 2.43 -3.24 -4.37
CA ILE A 48 1.93 -3.62 -3.05
C ILE A 48 0.73 -4.54 -3.24
N ALA A 49 0.81 -5.77 -2.73
CA ALA A 49 -0.31 -6.70 -2.71
C ALA A 49 -1.08 -6.54 -1.39
N LEU A 50 -2.32 -6.10 -1.48
CA LEU A 50 -3.20 -5.90 -0.34
C LEU A 50 -3.87 -7.23 0.04
N PRO A 51 -3.74 -7.70 1.28
CA PRO A 51 -4.39 -8.94 1.71
C PRO A 51 -5.91 -8.75 1.81
N LEU A 52 -6.64 -9.86 1.73
CA LEU A 52 -8.07 -9.88 2.00
C LEU A 52 -8.35 -9.68 3.50
N ASP A 53 -7.50 -10.25 4.35
CA ASP A 53 -7.59 -10.14 5.80
C ASP A 53 -6.89 -8.86 6.31
N PRO A 54 -7.56 -7.99 7.10
CA PRO A 54 -6.93 -6.82 7.73
C PRO A 54 -5.81 -7.13 8.71
N ASP A 55 -5.75 -8.33 9.27
CA ASP A 55 -4.71 -8.72 10.22
C ASP A 55 -3.43 -9.20 9.52
N GLU A 56 -3.48 -9.42 8.20
CA GLU A 56 -2.32 -9.76 7.39
C GLU A 56 -1.55 -8.50 6.95
N THR A 57 -0.23 -8.64 6.81
CA THR A 57 0.63 -7.53 6.35
C THR A 57 0.68 -7.51 4.82
N PRO A 58 0.52 -6.33 4.17
CA PRO A 58 0.74 -6.20 2.74
C PRO A 58 2.13 -6.65 2.30
N ASP A 59 2.21 -7.35 1.17
CA ASP A 59 3.49 -7.70 0.53
C ASP A 59 3.97 -6.53 -0.32
N VAL A 60 5.20 -6.08 -0.10
CA VAL A 60 5.78 -4.90 -0.74
C VAL A 60 6.98 -5.30 -1.56
N ARG A 61 6.95 -4.99 -2.85
CA ARG A 61 7.99 -5.41 -3.79
C ARG A 61 8.39 -4.29 -4.74
N ALA A 62 9.65 -4.35 -5.16
CA ALA A 62 10.14 -3.54 -6.26
C ALA A 62 9.47 -4.04 -7.55
N GLU A 63 8.82 -3.13 -8.29
CA GLU A 63 8.22 -3.47 -9.57
C GLU A 63 9.30 -3.34 -10.66
N ASP A 64 9.80 -4.48 -11.13
CA ASP A 64 10.74 -4.59 -12.26
C ASP A 64 9.93 -4.79 -13.56
N GLN A 65 9.34 -3.70 -14.08
CA GLN A 65 8.76 -3.67 -15.43
C GLN A 65 9.79 -3.25 -16.48
#